data_AF-A0A830BS04-F1
#
_entry.id   AF-A0A830BS04-F1
#
_cell.length_a   1.000
_cell.length_b   1.000
_cell.length_c   1.000
_cell.angle_alpha   90.00
_cell.angle_beta   90.00
_cell.angle_gamma   90.00
#
_symmetry.space_group_name_H-M   'P 1'
#
loop_
_entity.id
_entity.type
_entity.pdbx_description
1 polymer ?
#
loop_
_entity_poly.entity_id
_entity_poly.type
_entity_poly.pdbx_seq_one_letter_code
_entity_poly.pdbx_strand_id
1 'polypeptide(L)'
;MNNMRRSANSSPSKTPAPLKLVVYGVLLVFLSLTFLSLLKDKFSDSNIPNLNHLQQIDKKCNVSEHKRQLIRDLEPLIAQEPLDVWEGLGKEEKNIKYLPSMTGLAHKDRIIYVDLGARDYESSIGSWFVKQYPKQGKAFEIYAVEADKAFHGQYASREGVTLLPYAAWIRNETVVFGSKPIVVKDKVWRMRPFGRIEGQKAEEDRLSAVVRVEAFDFVDWLQRTVTERDFVVVKMDVEGTEITLVRELVRRGAICLIDELFMECHFDRYVKCCSGERINRFNYTYAQCYDLFSELREMGVVVHQWW
;
A
#
# COMPACT_ATOMS: atom_id res chain seq x y z
N MET A 1 63.57 -6.67 -76.99
CA MET A 1 63.60 -7.51 -75.78
C MET A 1 62.70 -6.86 -74.73
N ASN A 2 61.77 -7.65 -74.19
CA ASN A 2 60.74 -7.25 -73.23
C ASN A 2 61.30 -6.62 -71.94
N ASN A 3 60.59 -5.63 -71.39
CA ASN A 3 60.28 -5.53 -69.95
C ASN A 3 59.27 -4.38 -69.74
N MET A 4 58.00 -4.64 -69.46
CA MET A 4 57.35 -4.96 -68.16
C MET A 4 57.33 -3.83 -67.11
N ARG A 5 56.09 -3.55 -66.68
CA ARG A 5 55.60 -3.09 -65.34
C ARG A 5 55.72 -1.58 -65.04
N ARG A 6 54.78 -0.93 -64.34
CA ARG A 6 53.63 -1.38 -63.52
C ARG A 6 52.68 -0.19 -63.29
N SER A 7 51.37 -0.45 -63.22
CA SER A 7 50.37 0.54 -62.82
C SER A 7 50.43 0.80 -61.30
N ALA A 8 50.15 2.05 -60.91
CA ALA A 8 49.96 2.44 -59.52
C ALA A 8 48.51 2.16 -59.11
N ASN A 9 48.33 1.44 -58.01
CA ASN A 9 47.06 1.30 -57.29
C ASN A 9 47.25 2.01 -55.94
N SER A 10 46.43 3.01 -55.64
CA SER A 10 46.38 3.70 -54.36
C SER A 10 45.33 3.04 -53.46
N SER A 11 45.77 2.57 -52.30
CA SER A 11 44.91 2.11 -51.20
C SER A 11 44.83 3.22 -50.14
N PRO A 12 43.65 3.56 -49.57
CA PRO A 12 43.59 4.48 -48.45
C PRO A 12 43.99 3.75 -47.15
N SER A 13 45.01 4.26 -46.45
CA SER A 13 45.39 3.78 -45.13
C SER A 13 44.31 4.17 -44.10
N LYS A 14 43.59 3.17 -43.57
CA LYS A 14 42.79 3.35 -42.36
C LYS A 14 43.74 3.33 -41.16
N THR A 15 44.03 4.49 -40.60
CA THR A 15 44.68 4.60 -39.29
C THR A 15 43.69 4.14 -38.21
N PRO A 16 44.06 3.21 -37.30
CA PRO A 16 43.19 2.85 -36.19
C PRO A 16 43.14 4.02 -35.20
N ALA A 17 41.94 4.37 -34.74
CA ALA A 17 41.77 5.30 -33.64
C ALA A 17 42.58 4.80 -32.43
N PRO A 18 43.28 5.67 -31.68
CA PRO A 18 44.13 5.24 -30.59
C PRO A 18 43.27 4.52 -29.54
N LEU A 19 43.63 3.26 -29.24
CA LEU A 19 42.93 2.35 -28.34
C LEU A 19 42.55 3.01 -26.99
N LYS A 20 43.36 3.98 -26.54
CA LYS A 20 43.10 4.79 -25.35
C LYS A 20 41.81 5.62 -25.43
N LEU A 21 41.49 6.25 -26.56
CA LEU A 21 40.25 7.03 -26.72
C LEU A 21 39.01 6.14 -26.66
N VAL A 22 39.08 4.93 -27.21
CA VAL A 22 37.97 3.96 -27.15
C VAL A 22 37.75 3.50 -25.71
N VAL A 23 38.82 3.21 -24.97
CA VAL A 23 38.72 2.81 -23.55
C VAL A 23 38.16 3.93 -22.68
N TYR A 24 38.63 5.17 -22.85
CA TYR A 24 38.07 6.32 -22.10
C TYR A 24 36.62 6.61 -22.47
N GLY A 25 36.24 6.47 -23.75
CA GLY A 25 34.86 6.62 -24.20
C GLY A 25 33.92 5.57 -23.60
N VAL A 26 34.35 4.30 -23.57
CA VAL A 26 33.58 3.21 -22.94
C VAL A 26 33.47 3.42 -21.42
N LEU A 27 34.54 3.84 -20.75
CA LEU A 27 34.49 4.14 -19.31
C LEU A 27 33.54 5.30 -18.99
N LEU A 28 33.55 6.37 -19.79
CA LEU A 28 32.66 7.53 -19.64
C LEU A 28 31.19 7.17 -19.87
N VAL A 29 30.90 6.29 -20.83
CA VAL A 29 29.54 5.77 -21.06
C VAL A 29 29.08 4.86 -19.91
N PHE A 30 29.97 4.02 -19.37
CA PHE A 30 29.63 3.21 -18.19
C PHE A 30 29.46 4.06 -16.92
N LEU A 31 30.27 5.10 -16.73
CA LEU A 31 30.13 6.05 -15.63
C LEU A 31 28.85 6.89 -15.78
N SER A 32 28.48 7.29 -17.00
CA SER A 32 27.22 8.02 -17.22
C SER A 32 26.01 7.12 -17.05
N LEU A 33 26.05 5.85 -17.51
CA LEU A 33 24.96 4.88 -17.31
C LEU A 33 24.78 4.49 -15.84
N THR A 34 25.88 4.31 -15.09
CA THR A 34 25.80 4.07 -13.64
C THR A 34 25.35 5.32 -12.88
N PHE A 35 25.77 6.52 -13.30
CA PHE A 35 25.29 7.78 -12.74
C PHE A 35 23.81 8.03 -13.05
N LEU A 36 23.33 7.70 -14.25
CA LEU A 36 21.91 7.70 -14.63
C LEU A 36 21.10 6.65 -13.86
N SER A 37 21.67 5.47 -13.59
CA SER A 37 21.06 4.44 -12.73
C SER A 37 20.95 4.91 -11.28
N LEU A 38 22.00 5.54 -10.76
CA LEU A 38 22.03 6.14 -9.42
C LEU A 38 21.11 7.35 -9.29
N LEU A 39 20.91 8.12 -10.37
CA LEU A 39 19.91 9.18 -10.45
C LEU A 39 18.49 8.62 -10.54
N LYS A 40 18.26 7.50 -11.23
CA LYS A 40 16.96 6.81 -11.28
C LYS A 40 16.53 6.30 -9.90
N ASP A 41 17.46 5.78 -9.11
CA ASP A 41 17.18 5.34 -7.74
C ASP A 41 17.01 6.53 -6.76
N LYS A 42 17.59 7.70 -7.05
CA LYS A 42 17.37 8.94 -6.27
C LYS A 42 16.14 9.75 -6.68
N PHE A 43 15.60 9.52 -7.87
CA PHE A 43 14.30 10.05 -8.31
C PHE A 43 13.23 8.97 -8.13
N SER A 44 13.02 8.55 -6.89
CA SER A 44 11.68 8.08 -6.50
C SER A 44 10.78 9.30 -6.62
N ASP A 45 9.99 9.36 -7.68
CA ASP A 45 9.05 10.43 -7.98
C ASP A 45 8.24 10.76 -6.71
N SER A 46 8.53 11.90 -6.09
CA SER A 46 7.92 12.32 -4.81
C SER A 46 6.44 12.70 -4.97
N ASN A 47 5.96 12.77 -6.21
CA ASN A 47 4.58 13.07 -6.53
C ASN A 47 3.81 11.77 -6.76
N ILE A 48 3.11 11.30 -5.73
CA ILE A 48 2.04 10.32 -5.91
C ILE A 48 0.98 11.00 -6.79
N PRO A 49 0.65 10.46 -7.98
CA PRO A 49 -0.33 11.11 -8.85
C PRO A 49 -1.67 11.24 -8.14
N ASN A 50 -2.26 12.44 -8.14
CA ASN A 50 -3.56 12.72 -7.52
C ASN A 50 -4.62 11.70 -7.94
N LEU A 51 -5.42 11.23 -6.99
CA LEU A 51 -6.43 10.18 -7.22
C LEU A 51 -7.45 10.56 -8.30
N ASN A 52 -7.77 11.85 -8.47
CA ASN A 52 -8.69 12.30 -9.52
C ASN A 52 -8.19 11.97 -10.92
N HIS A 53 -6.87 11.88 -11.15
CA HIS A 53 -6.31 11.51 -12.45
C HIS A 53 -6.42 10.00 -12.74
N LEU A 54 -6.67 9.18 -11.72
CA LEU A 54 -6.83 7.73 -11.89
C LEU A 54 -8.24 7.33 -12.25
N GLN A 55 -9.21 8.18 -11.94
CA GLN A 55 -10.62 7.86 -12.11
C GLN A 55 -11.04 8.08 -13.56
N GLN A 56 -11.43 7.00 -14.23
CA GLN A 56 -12.09 7.10 -15.53
C GLN A 56 -13.49 7.70 -15.33
N ILE A 57 -13.98 8.48 -16.30
CA ILE A 57 -15.22 9.26 -16.18
C ILE A 57 -16.43 8.37 -15.84
N ASP A 58 -16.48 7.17 -16.40
CA ASP A 58 -17.50 6.15 -16.20
C ASP A 58 -17.40 5.42 -14.84
N LYS A 59 -16.28 5.57 -14.13
CA LYS A 59 -15.98 4.92 -12.84
C LYS A 59 -15.99 5.89 -11.66
N LYS A 60 -16.58 7.07 -11.86
CA LYS A 60 -16.71 8.07 -10.81
C LYS A 60 -17.84 7.73 -9.85
N CYS A 61 -17.57 7.79 -8.55
CA CYS A 61 -18.60 7.57 -7.55
C CYS A 61 -19.68 8.64 -7.68
N ASN A 62 -20.95 8.22 -7.67
CA ASN A 62 -22.06 9.15 -7.60
C ASN A 62 -22.25 9.63 -6.15
N VAL A 63 -21.82 10.86 -5.87
CA VAL A 63 -21.82 11.42 -4.51
C VAL A 63 -22.92 12.48 -4.40
N SER A 64 -23.98 12.15 -3.67
CA SER A 64 -25.06 13.08 -3.37
C SER A 64 -24.60 14.23 -2.46
N GLU A 65 -25.28 15.37 -2.51
CA GLU A 65 -24.96 16.50 -1.61
C GLU A 65 -25.13 16.12 -0.14
N HIS A 66 -26.10 15.25 0.16
CA HIS A 66 -26.26 14.69 1.50
C HIS A 66 -25.00 13.92 1.94
N LYS A 67 -24.44 13.06 1.08
CA LYS A 67 -23.18 12.35 1.39
C LYS A 67 -22.01 13.32 1.58
N ARG A 68 -21.93 14.39 0.77
CA ARG A 68 -20.91 15.44 0.96
C ARG A 68 -21.05 16.14 2.30
N GLN A 69 -22.28 16.41 2.75
CA GLN A 69 -22.54 17.00 4.05
C GLN A 69 -22.12 16.07 5.18
N LEU A 70 -22.45 14.78 5.11
CA LEU A 70 -22.01 13.78 6.09
C LEU A 70 -20.48 13.76 6.22
N ILE A 71 -19.75 13.83 5.10
CA ILE A 71 -18.28 13.85 5.10
C ILE A 71 -17.72 15.12 5.76
N ARG A 72 -18.35 16.29 5.52
CA ARG A 72 -17.98 17.55 6.21
C ARG A 72 -18.24 17.47 7.72
N ASP A 73 -19.23 16.68 8.12
CA ASP A 73 -19.61 16.50 9.51
C ASP A 73 -18.81 15.41 10.23
N LEU A 74 -17.86 14.71 9.57
CA LEU A 74 -16.96 13.74 10.21
C LEU A 74 -16.00 14.40 11.23
N GLU A 75 -15.23 13.58 11.94
CA GLU A 75 -14.07 14.05 12.69
C GLU A 75 -13.02 14.67 11.76
N PRO A 76 -12.31 15.74 12.16
CA PRO A 76 -11.28 16.35 11.32
C PRO A 76 -10.12 15.38 11.07
N LEU A 77 -9.48 15.48 9.90
CA LEU A 77 -8.22 14.80 9.66
C LEU A 77 -7.13 15.39 10.55
N ILE A 78 -6.27 14.53 11.07
CA ILE A 78 -5.13 14.88 11.90
C ILE A 78 -4.03 15.41 10.98
N ALA A 79 -3.87 16.73 10.93
CA ALA A 79 -2.97 17.39 9.98
C ALA A 79 -1.47 17.28 10.33
N GLN A 80 -1.13 16.89 11.57
CA GLN A 80 0.25 16.81 12.04
C GLN A 80 0.59 15.39 12.48
N GLU A 81 1.81 14.93 12.15
CA GLU A 81 2.31 13.62 12.58
C GLU A 81 2.27 13.51 14.12
N PRO A 82 1.54 12.54 14.70
CA PRO A 82 1.56 12.33 16.14
C PRO A 82 2.96 11.92 16.63
N LEU A 83 3.57 12.71 17.51
CA LEU A 83 4.96 12.48 17.98
C LEU A 83 5.04 11.46 19.13
N ASP A 84 3.99 11.34 19.94
CA ASP A 84 3.93 10.37 21.03
C ASP A 84 3.32 9.06 20.54
N VAL A 85 4.23 8.12 20.25
CA VAL A 85 3.94 6.77 19.78
C VAL A 85 3.02 6.08 20.81
N TRP A 86 1.77 5.81 20.40
CA TRP A 86 0.76 4.96 21.06
C TRP A 86 -0.16 5.58 22.14
N GLU A 87 0.26 6.53 22.98
CA GLU A 87 -0.62 7.05 24.06
C GLU A 87 -1.71 8.03 23.57
N GLY A 88 -1.57 8.58 22.36
CA GLY A 88 -2.55 9.44 21.71
C GLY A 88 -3.40 8.76 20.63
N LEU A 89 -2.87 7.70 20.02
CA LEU A 89 -3.43 7.08 18.81
C LEU A 89 -4.81 6.43 19.06
N GLY A 90 -5.03 5.79 20.21
CA GLY A 90 -6.33 5.25 20.61
C GLY A 90 -7.29 6.25 21.29
N LYS A 91 -6.86 7.50 21.55
CA LYS A 91 -7.76 8.53 22.12
C LYS A 91 -8.68 9.12 21.06
N GLU A 92 -8.21 9.18 19.82
CA GLU A 92 -8.96 9.74 18.69
C GLU A 92 -10.05 8.79 18.17
N GLU A 93 -9.91 7.48 18.42
CA GLU A 93 -10.98 6.49 18.16
C GLU A 93 -12.31 6.88 18.86
N LYS A 94 -12.22 7.55 20.02
CA LYS A 94 -13.40 8.01 20.76
C LYS A 94 -14.17 9.13 20.05
N ASN A 95 -13.52 9.82 19.12
CA ASN A 95 -14.07 10.95 18.39
C ASN A 95 -14.59 10.55 17.00
N ILE A 96 -14.36 9.31 16.57
CA ILE A 96 -14.81 8.82 15.26
C ILE A 96 -16.33 8.92 15.15
N LYS A 97 -16.78 9.57 14.08
CA LYS A 97 -18.20 9.67 13.75
C LYS A 97 -18.58 8.59 12.75
N TYR A 98 -19.03 7.46 13.29
CA TYR A 98 -19.45 6.31 12.52
C TYR A 98 -20.65 6.62 11.61
N LEU A 99 -20.56 6.23 10.34
CA LEU A 99 -21.61 6.44 9.35
C LEU A 99 -22.98 5.85 9.74
N PRO A 100 -23.08 4.64 10.33
CA PRO A 100 -24.35 4.11 10.80
C PRO A 100 -25.03 5.02 11.82
N SER A 101 -24.26 5.64 12.72
CA SER A 101 -24.81 6.56 13.73
C SER A 101 -25.42 7.83 13.14
N MET A 102 -25.03 8.21 11.92
CA MET A 102 -25.52 9.41 11.23
C MET A 102 -26.66 9.12 10.25
N THR A 103 -26.71 7.94 9.64
CA THR A 103 -27.61 7.62 8.51
C THR A 103 -28.53 6.42 8.73
N GLY A 104 -28.18 5.51 9.63
CA GLY A 104 -28.91 4.26 9.85
C GLY A 104 -28.62 3.16 8.81
N LEU A 105 -28.93 1.91 9.17
CA LEU A 105 -28.70 0.71 8.34
C LEU A 105 -29.99 0.05 7.84
N ALA A 106 -31.14 0.71 7.99
CA ALA A 106 -32.45 0.08 7.81
C ALA A 106 -32.73 -0.40 6.38
N HIS A 107 -32.20 0.29 5.36
CA HIS A 107 -32.49 0.04 3.93
C HIS A 107 -31.41 -0.76 3.21
N LYS A 108 -30.50 -1.40 3.94
CA LYS A 108 -29.36 -2.13 3.39
C LYS A 108 -29.65 -3.63 3.40
N ASP A 109 -29.43 -4.28 2.25
CA ASP A 109 -29.80 -5.69 2.03
C ASP A 109 -28.90 -6.61 2.86
N ARG A 110 -27.58 -6.39 2.77
CA ARG A 110 -26.56 -7.06 3.58
C ARG A 110 -25.62 -6.04 4.16
N ILE A 111 -24.93 -6.44 5.22
CA ILE A 111 -24.01 -5.58 5.93
C ILE A 111 -22.72 -6.38 6.11
N ILE A 112 -21.65 -5.86 5.55
CA ILE A 112 -20.41 -6.60 5.31
C ILE A 112 -19.27 -5.85 5.98
N TYR A 113 -18.49 -6.56 6.77
CA TYR A 113 -17.24 -6.06 7.33
C TYR A 113 -16.08 -6.87 6.76
N VAL A 114 -15.11 -6.18 6.18
CA VAL A 114 -13.89 -6.78 5.66
C VAL A 114 -12.70 -6.20 6.38
N ASP A 115 -11.89 -7.06 6.97
CA ASP A 115 -10.70 -6.68 7.71
C ASP A 115 -9.45 -7.15 6.97
N LEU A 116 -8.71 -6.20 6.37
CA LEU A 116 -7.50 -6.44 5.60
C LEU A 116 -6.28 -6.33 6.51
N GLY A 117 -5.57 -7.46 6.66
CA GLY A 117 -4.50 -7.61 7.64
C GLY A 117 -5.07 -7.85 9.04
N ALA A 118 -5.98 -8.83 9.14
CA ALA A 118 -6.78 -9.06 10.32
C ALA A 118 -5.98 -9.58 11.53
N ARG A 119 -4.77 -10.12 11.33
CA ARG A 119 -3.89 -10.64 12.38
C ARG A 119 -4.64 -11.54 13.36
N ASP A 120 -4.58 -11.26 14.66
CA ASP A 120 -5.35 -11.99 15.66
C ASP A 120 -6.82 -11.54 15.71
N TYR A 121 -7.76 -12.42 16.08
CA TYR A 121 -9.20 -12.08 16.13
C TYR A 121 -9.48 -10.88 17.04
N GLU A 122 -8.70 -10.67 18.10
CA GLU A 122 -8.87 -9.54 19.02
C GLU A 122 -8.10 -8.28 18.57
N SER A 123 -7.44 -8.28 17.42
CA SER A 123 -6.75 -7.09 16.89
C SER A 123 -7.76 -6.00 16.49
N SER A 124 -8.90 -6.40 15.95
CA SER A 124 -9.90 -5.52 15.32
C SER A 124 -11.33 -6.09 15.44
N ILE A 125 -11.55 -7.32 14.95
CA ILE A 125 -12.87 -7.94 14.81
C ILE A 125 -13.51 -8.11 16.19
N GLY A 126 -12.87 -8.89 17.07
CA GLY A 126 -13.36 -9.21 18.41
C GLY A 126 -13.25 -8.05 19.40
N SER A 127 -12.32 -7.12 19.17
CA SER A 127 -12.08 -5.97 20.03
C SER A 127 -12.96 -4.78 19.65
N TRP A 128 -12.57 -3.99 18.65
CA TRP A 128 -13.27 -2.77 18.29
C TRP A 128 -14.59 -3.04 17.55
N PHE A 129 -14.57 -3.87 16.50
CA PHE A 129 -15.71 -3.99 15.61
C PHE A 129 -16.93 -4.65 16.30
N VAL A 130 -16.73 -5.79 16.94
CA VAL A 130 -17.80 -6.48 17.67
C VAL A 130 -18.25 -5.68 18.90
N LYS A 131 -17.34 -5.08 19.67
CA LYS A 131 -17.71 -4.43 20.95
C LYS A 131 -18.16 -2.98 20.80
N GLN A 132 -17.70 -2.24 19.79
CA GLN A 132 -17.85 -0.79 19.72
C GLN A 132 -18.55 -0.29 18.44
N TYR A 133 -18.30 -0.90 17.28
CA TYR A 133 -18.89 -0.42 16.03
C TYR A 133 -20.44 -0.46 16.08
N PRO A 134 -21.15 0.62 15.68
CA PRO A 134 -22.59 0.78 15.88
C PRO A 134 -23.40 -0.04 14.87
N LYS A 135 -23.63 -1.31 15.21
CA LYS A 135 -24.33 -2.28 14.35
C LYS A 135 -25.86 -2.12 14.30
N GLN A 136 -26.44 -1.30 15.17
CA GLN A 136 -27.89 -1.06 15.24
C GLN A 136 -28.74 -2.35 15.34
N GLY A 137 -28.22 -3.35 16.07
CA GLY A 137 -28.87 -4.66 16.22
C GLY A 137 -28.87 -5.53 14.95
N LYS A 138 -28.14 -5.15 13.90
CA LYS A 138 -28.00 -5.93 12.67
C LYS A 138 -26.82 -6.89 12.74
N ALA A 139 -26.96 -8.02 12.05
CA ALA A 139 -25.88 -8.97 11.83
C ALA A 139 -24.97 -8.49 10.69
N PHE A 140 -23.68 -8.82 10.79
CA PHE A 140 -22.69 -8.55 9.75
C PHE A 140 -22.14 -9.87 9.20
N GLU A 141 -21.94 -9.93 7.89
CA GLU A 141 -21.04 -10.90 7.26
C GLU A 141 -19.61 -10.40 7.45
N ILE A 142 -18.77 -11.17 8.15
CA ILE A 142 -17.41 -10.75 8.49
C ILE A 142 -16.40 -11.57 7.69
N TYR A 143 -15.49 -10.88 7.01
CA TYR A 143 -14.37 -11.46 6.28
C TYR A 143 -13.05 -11.02 6.92
N ALA A 144 -12.28 -11.97 7.42
CA ALA A 144 -10.92 -11.74 7.92
C ALA A 144 -9.93 -12.08 6.81
N VAL A 145 -9.14 -11.12 6.34
CA VAL A 145 -8.10 -11.35 5.33
C VAL A 145 -6.74 -11.40 6.03
N GLU A 146 -6.14 -12.58 6.09
CA GLU A 146 -4.89 -12.81 6.82
C GLU A 146 -4.02 -13.88 6.15
N ALA A 147 -2.80 -13.52 5.79
CA ALA A 147 -1.88 -14.37 5.02
C ALA A 147 -0.94 -15.20 5.91
N ASP A 148 -0.58 -14.71 7.10
CA ASP A 148 0.30 -15.41 8.03
C ASP A 148 -0.47 -16.53 8.73
N LYS A 149 -0.06 -17.76 8.41
CA LYS A 149 -0.62 -19.00 8.92
C LYS A 149 -0.60 -19.11 10.44
N ALA A 150 0.28 -18.37 11.12
CA ALA A 150 0.31 -18.32 12.57
C ALA A 150 -1.02 -17.85 13.17
N PHE A 151 -1.79 -17.07 12.42
CA PHE A 151 -3.09 -16.53 12.85
C PHE A 151 -4.29 -17.31 12.31
N HIS A 152 -4.13 -18.37 11.50
CA HIS A 152 -5.30 -19.04 10.90
C HIS A 152 -6.11 -19.84 11.92
N GLY A 153 -5.43 -20.51 12.87
CA GLY A 153 -6.07 -21.44 13.81
C GLY A 153 -7.12 -20.80 14.73
N GLN A 154 -6.96 -19.52 15.05
CA GLN A 154 -7.89 -18.76 15.91
C GLN A 154 -9.20 -18.38 15.21
N TYR A 155 -9.27 -18.41 13.88
CA TYR A 155 -10.51 -18.15 13.13
C TYR A 155 -11.33 -19.42 12.92
N ALA A 156 -10.70 -20.60 12.96
CA ALA A 156 -11.37 -21.88 12.74
C ALA A 156 -12.52 -22.15 13.73
N SER A 157 -12.46 -21.57 14.93
CA SER A 157 -13.47 -21.70 15.98
C SER A 157 -14.44 -20.52 16.08
N ARG A 158 -14.35 -19.53 15.17
CA ARG A 158 -15.16 -18.30 15.22
C ARG A 158 -16.34 -18.40 14.25
N GLU A 159 -17.47 -18.84 14.77
CA GLU A 159 -18.73 -18.80 14.02
C GLU A 159 -19.05 -17.36 13.59
N GLY A 160 -19.49 -17.20 12.34
CA GLY A 160 -19.82 -15.89 11.76
C GLY A 160 -18.65 -15.11 11.16
N VAL A 161 -17.42 -15.65 11.17
CA VAL A 161 -16.26 -15.06 10.49
C VAL A 161 -15.75 -15.99 9.40
N THR A 162 -15.61 -15.46 8.20
CA THR A 162 -14.99 -16.16 7.07
C THR A 162 -13.53 -15.74 6.93
N LEU A 163 -12.60 -16.67 7.14
CA LEU A 163 -11.18 -16.44 6.88
C LEU A 163 -10.89 -16.53 5.38
N LEU A 164 -10.28 -15.49 4.82
CA LEU A 164 -9.65 -15.45 3.52
C LEU A 164 -8.12 -15.54 3.75
N PRO A 165 -7.51 -16.73 3.59
CA PRO A 165 -6.13 -17.00 4.00
C PRO A 165 -5.10 -16.49 2.98
N TYR A 166 -5.23 -15.23 2.57
CA TYR A 166 -4.47 -14.59 1.50
C TYR A 166 -4.00 -13.20 1.91
N ALA A 167 -2.96 -12.70 1.24
CA ALA A 167 -2.58 -11.30 1.34
C ALA A 167 -3.50 -10.44 0.46
N ALA A 168 -4.02 -9.32 0.99
CA ALA A 168 -4.79 -8.37 0.19
C ALA A 168 -3.88 -7.69 -0.84
N TRP A 169 -4.18 -7.85 -2.12
CA TRP A 169 -3.35 -7.32 -3.21
C TRP A 169 -4.18 -6.88 -4.40
N ILE A 170 -3.50 -6.48 -5.49
CA ILE A 170 -4.13 -5.97 -6.72
C ILE A 170 -4.20 -7.02 -7.84
N ARG A 171 -3.66 -8.22 -7.61
CA ARG A 171 -3.63 -9.36 -8.53
C ARG A 171 -3.57 -10.68 -7.76
N ASN A 172 -4.04 -11.75 -8.40
CA ASN A 172 -3.80 -13.11 -7.92
C ASN A 172 -2.38 -13.52 -8.28
N GLU A 173 -1.49 -13.58 -7.29
CA GLU A 173 -0.10 -14.01 -7.46
C GLU A 173 0.51 -14.43 -6.13
N THR A 174 1.58 -15.23 -6.18
CA THR A 174 2.41 -15.48 -4.99
C THR A 174 3.30 -14.26 -4.76
N VAL A 175 3.16 -13.62 -3.61
CA VAL A 175 3.99 -12.49 -3.19
C VAL A 175 5.02 -12.93 -2.14
N VAL A 176 6.07 -12.13 -1.99
CA VAL A 176 7.09 -12.35 -0.97
C VAL A 176 6.91 -11.32 0.12
N PHE A 177 6.55 -11.77 1.31
CA PHE A 177 6.63 -10.96 2.50
C PHE A 177 8.08 -10.85 2.96
N GLY A 178 8.52 -9.64 3.31
CA GLY A 178 9.87 -9.39 3.80
C GLY A 178 9.97 -8.08 4.58
N SER A 179 10.76 -8.10 5.65
CA SER A 179 11.10 -6.89 6.42
C SER A 179 12.60 -6.65 6.28
N LYS A 180 13.00 -5.43 5.87
CA LYS A 180 14.40 -5.00 5.97
C LYS A 180 14.83 -5.10 7.44
N PRO A 181 16.04 -5.63 7.74
CA PRO A 181 16.54 -5.63 9.10
C PRO A 181 16.74 -4.18 9.58
N ILE A 182 16.46 -3.93 10.85
CA ILE A 182 16.84 -2.66 11.48
C ILE A 182 18.33 -2.75 11.81
N VAL A 183 19.13 -1.95 11.12
CA VAL A 183 20.58 -1.87 11.34
C VAL A 183 20.88 -0.59 12.11
N VAL A 184 21.35 -0.71 13.35
CA VAL A 184 21.77 0.41 14.19
C VAL A 184 23.21 0.17 14.62
N LYS A 185 24.14 0.97 14.05
CA LYS A 185 25.59 0.76 14.18
C LYS A 185 25.93 -0.69 13.76
N ASP A 186 26.59 -1.46 14.64
CA ASP A 186 27.01 -2.84 14.37
C ASP A 186 25.93 -3.89 14.71
N LYS A 187 24.72 -3.47 15.11
CA LYS A 187 23.62 -4.37 15.49
C LYS A 187 22.61 -4.51 14.35
N VAL A 188 22.32 -5.76 13.98
CA VAL A 188 21.32 -6.11 12.96
C VAL A 188 20.14 -6.81 13.64
N TRP A 189 19.00 -6.15 13.68
CA TRP A 189 17.75 -6.72 14.19
C TRP A 189 16.92 -7.26 13.05
N ARG A 190 16.89 -8.60 12.92
CA ARG A 190 16.03 -9.29 11.97
C ARG A 190 14.63 -9.40 12.56
N MET A 191 13.70 -8.64 12.00
CA MET A 191 12.30 -8.68 12.37
C MET A 191 11.59 -9.84 11.67
N ARG A 192 10.49 -10.35 12.24
CA ARG A 192 9.58 -11.20 11.47
C ARG A 192 9.13 -10.42 10.22
N PRO A 193 8.89 -11.11 9.09
CA PRO A 193 8.23 -10.48 7.95
C PRO A 193 6.79 -10.16 8.36
N PHE A 194 6.53 -8.93 8.79
CA PHE A 194 5.25 -8.45 9.31
C PHE A 194 4.26 -8.20 8.15
N GLY A 195 4.06 -9.17 7.24
CA GLY A 195 3.07 -8.99 6.17
C GLY A 195 3.47 -8.11 4.99
N ARG A 196 4.65 -7.46 5.03
CA ARG A 196 5.00 -6.49 3.99
C ARG A 196 5.40 -7.11 2.66
N ILE A 197 4.70 -6.73 1.59
CA ILE A 197 5.00 -7.10 0.19
C ILE A 197 6.14 -6.25 -0.42
N GLU A 198 7.34 -6.35 0.15
CA GLU A 198 8.59 -5.80 -0.42
C GLU A 198 9.70 -6.87 -0.49
N GLY A 199 9.33 -8.14 -0.35
CA GLY A 199 10.25 -9.23 -0.10
C GLY A 199 11.17 -9.61 -1.27
N GLN A 200 10.93 -9.12 -2.49
CA GLN A 200 11.82 -9.42 -3.62
C GLN A 200 13.23 -8.82 -3.42
N LYS A 201 13.32 -7.55 -3.02
CA LYS A 201 14.60 -6.92 -2.65
C LYS A 201 15.21 -7.55 -1.38
N ALA A 202 14.34 -7.99 -0.47
CA ALA A 202 14.73 -8.65 0.79
C ALA A 202 15.26 -10.08 0.56
N GLU A 203 14.77 -10.78 -0.47
CA GLU A 203 15.22 -12.11 -0.87
C GLU A 203 16.62 -12.05 -1.51
N GLU A 204 16.92 -10.95 -2.22
CA GLU A 204 18.22 -10.70 -2.86
C GLU A 204 19.35 -10.44 -1.85
N ASP A 205 19.07 -9.77 -0.73
CA ASP A 205 20.10 -9.39 0.26
C ASP A 205 20.56 -10.56 1.16
N ARG A 206 19.81 -11.67 1.23
CA ARG A 206 20.03 -12.84 2.10
C ARG A 206 20.17 -12.53 3.60
N LEU A 207 19.89 -11.31 4.02
CA LEU A 207 19.93 -10.83 5.40
C LEU A 207 18.53 -10.77 6.01
N SER A 208 17.53 -10.56 5.16
CA SER A 208 16.13 -10.44 5.55
C SER A 208 15.43 -11.79 5.70
N ALA A 209 14.51 -11.90 6.66
CA ALA A 209 13.60 -13.04 6.74
C ALA A 209 12.47 -12.83 5.73
N VAL A 210 12.25 -13.81 4.86
CA VAL A 210 11.19 -13.77 3.83
C VAL A 210 10.27 -14.97 3.93
N VAL A 211 8.99 -14.76 3.58
CA VAL A 211 8.01 -15.85 3.43
C VAL A 211 7.18 -15.60 2.18
N ARG A 212 6.97 -16.66 1.40
CA ARG A 212 6.09 -16.63 0.22
C ARG A 212 4.66 -16.92 0.65
N VAL A 213 3.74 -16.08 0.23
CA VAL A 213 2.32 -16.20 0.55
C VAL A 213 1.48 -15.98 -0.70
N GLU A 214 0.33 -16.63 -0.74
CA GLU A 214 -0.64 -16.41 -1.79
C GLU A 214 -1.34 -15.06 -1.55
N ALA A 215 -1.36 -14.21 -2.57
CA ALA A 215 -2.11 -12.98 -2.58
C ALA A 215 -3.27 -13.08 -3.57
N PHE A 216 -4.34 -12.34 -3.28
CA PHE A 216 -5.50 -12.27 -4.16
C PHE A 216 -5.79 -10.83 -4.55
N ASP A 217 -6.43 -10.68 -5.70
CA ASP A 217 -6.96 -9.41 -6.18
C ASP A 217 -8.18 -9.01 -5.34
N PHE A 218 -7.94 -8.24 -4.28
CA PHE A 218 -8.96 -7.75 -3.39
C PHE A 218 -9.98 -6.88 -4.13
N VAL A 219 -9.52 -6.08 -5.11
CA VAL A 219 -10.38 -5.16 -5.85
C VAL A 219 -11.36 -5.95 -6.71
N ASP A 220 -10.90 -6.99 -7.38
CA ASP A 220 -11.73 -7.92 -8.14
C ASP A 220 -12.68 -8.73 -7.25
N TRP A 221 -12.19 -9.24 -6.13
CA TRP A 221 -13.02 -9.95 -5.16
C TRP A 221 -14.15 -9.07 -4.63
N LEU A 222 -13.87 -7.81 -4.26
CA LEU A 222 -14.87 -6.87 -3.76
C LEU A 222 -15.96 -6.65 -4.82
N GLN A 223 -15.57 -6.36 -6.06
CA GLN A 223 -16.50 -6.14 -7.18
C GLN A 223 -17.42 -7.34 -7.49
N ARG A 224 -16.98 -8.56 -7.18
CA ARG A 224 -17.78 -9.79 -7.38
C ARG A 224 -18.63 -10.16 -6.16
N THR A 225 -18.26 -9.67 -4.98
CA THR A 225 -18.87 -10.10 -3.71
C THR A 225 -19.96 -9.16 -3.25
N VAL A 226 -19.83 -7.86 -3.53
CA VAL A 226 -20.74 -6.82 -3.02
C VAL A 226 -21.45 -6.08 -4.15
N THR A 227 -22.56 -5.44 -3.79
CA THR A 227 -23.40 -4.62 -4.67
C THR A 227 -23.66 -3.26 -4.02
N GLU A 228 -24.13 -2.28 -4.79
CA GLU A 228 -24.45 -0.93 -4.28
C GLU A 228 -25.54 -0.90 -3.19
N ARG A 229 -26.30 -2.00 -3.02
CA ARG A 229 -27.33 -2.15 -1.98
C ARG A 229 -26.78 -2.67 -0.66
N ASP A 230 -25.59 -3.25 -0.67
CA ASP A 230 -24.93 -3.68 0.54
C ASP A 230 -24.41 -2.46 1.31
N PHE A 231 -24.16 -2.63 2.60
CA PHE A 231 -23.40 -1.67 3.41
C PHE A 231 -22.04 -2.29 3.73
N VAL A 232 -20.98 -1.71 3.17
CA VAL A 232 -19.64 -2.30 3.23
C VAL A 232 -18.71 -1.44 4.06
N VAL A 233 -18.17 -2.04 5.11
CA VAL A 233 -17.14 -1.47 5.97
C VAL A 233 -15.83 -2.19 5.69
N VAL A 234 -14.78 -1.44 5.41
CA VAL A 234 -13.43 -2.00 5.24
C VAL A 234 -12.50 -1.42 6.30
N LYS A 235 -11.82 -2.27 7.07
CA LYS A 235 -10.62 -1.88 7.83
C LYS A 235 -9.39 -2.35 7.08
N MET A 236 -8.38 -1.49 6.93
CA MET A 236 -7.18 -1.77 6.16
C MET A 236 -5.93 -1.40 6.94
N ASP A 237 -5.08 -2.41 7.17
CA ASP A 237 -3.81 -2.33 7.87
C ASP A 237 -2.95 -3.48 7.31
N VAL A 238 -2.26 -3.21 6.21
CA VAL A 238 -1.60 -4.24 5.38
C VAL A 238 -0.10 -3.98 5.26
N GLU A 239 0.45 -3.27 6.25
CA GLU A 239 1.89 -3.09 6.47
C GLU A 239 2.64 -2.53 5.25
N GLY A 240 2.05 -1.53 4.58
CA GLY A 240 2.73 -0.67 3.60
C GLY A 240 2.17 -0.71 2.18
N THR A 241 1.15 -1.53 1.91
CA THR A 241 0.52 -1.61 0.58
C THR A 241 -0.79 -0.84 0.45
N GLU A 242 -1.18 -0.06 1.47
CA GLU A 242 -2.46 0.64 1.56
C GLU A 242 -2.65 1.60 0.38
N ILE A 243 -1.64 2.45 0.12
CA ILE A 243 -1.69 3.42 -0.97
C ILE A 243 -1.86 2.71 -2.33
N THR A 244 -1.19 1.58 -2.53
CA THR A 244 -1.31 0.80 -3.77
C THR A 244 -2.72 0.24 -3.94
N LEU A 245 -3.29 -0.36 -2.88
CA LEU A 245 -4.66 -0.88 -2.89
C LEU A 245 -5.69 0.22 -3.11
N VAL A 246 -5.60 1.35 -2.39
CA VAL A 246 -6.53 2.49 -2.53
C VAL A 246 -6.51 3.05 -3.94
N ARG A 247 -5.33 3.26 -4.52
CA ARG A 247 -5.21 3.73 -5.91
C ARG A 247 -5.91 2.78 -6.88
N GLU A 248 -5.79 1.47 -6.65
CA GLU A 248 -6.41 0.48 -7.50
C GLU A 248 -7.93 0.38 -7.31
N LEU A 249 -8.41 0.51 -6.06
CA LEU A 249 -9.84 0.64 -5.73
C LEU A 249 -10.45 1.85 -6.47
N VAL A 250 -9.74 2.99 -6.48
CA VAL A 250 -10.16 4.21 -7.19
C VAL A 250 -10.14 4.00 -8.70
N ARG A 251 -9.01 3.52 -9.25
CA ARG A 251 -8.81 3.32 -10.69
C ARG A 251 -9.87 2.39 -11.29
N ARG A 252 -10.26 1.35 -10.55
CA ARG A 252 -11.25 0.35 -10.98
C ARG A 252 -12.68 0.69 -10.57
N GLY A 253 -12.91 1.80 -9.87
CA GLY A 253 -14.24 2.24 -9.40
C GLY A 253 -14.79 1.43 -8.23
N ALA A 254 -14.05 0.45 -7.71
CA ALA A 254 -14.47 -0.40 -6.59
C ALA A 254 -14.53 0.36 -5.26
N ILE A 255 -13.81 1.50 -5.14
CA ILE A 255 -13.91 2.38 -3.96
C ILE A 255 -15.35 2.86 -3.71
N CYS A 256 -16.17 2.95 -4.75
CA CYS A 256 -17.56 3.39 -4.64
C CYS A 256 -18.47 2.35 -3.96
N LEU A 257 -18.01 1.10 -3.85
CA LEU A 257 -18.71 0.02 -3.17
C LEU A 257 -18.44 -0.01 -1.66
N ILE A 258 -17.50 0.81 -1.18
CA ILE A 258 -17.15 0.90 0.24
C ILE A 258 -17.92 2.09 0.83
N ASP A 259 -18.84 1.82 1.75
CA ASP A 259 -19.59 2.86 2.44
C ASP A 259 -18.73 3.58 3.48
N GLU A 260 -17.87 2.84 4.20
CA GLU A 260 -17.02 3.36 5.27
C GLU A 260 -15.65 2.65 5.31
N LEU A 261 -14.56 3.44 5.29
CA LEU A 261 -13.18 2.94 5.25
C LEU A 261 -12.41 3.38 6.51
N PHE A 262 -11.81 2.43 7.20
CA PHE A 262 -10.85 2.66 8.29
C PHE A 262 -9.48 2.22 7.79
N MET A 263 -8.49 3.11 7.75
CA MET A 263 -7.19 2.80 7.16
C MET A 263 -6.03 3.28 8.02
N GLU A 264 -5.12 2.37 8.35
CA GLU A 264 -3.80 2.73 8.90
C GLU A 264 -2.85 2.97 7.75
N CYS A 265 -2.51 4.24 7.50
CA CYS A 265 -1.52 4.56 6.48
C CYS A 265 -0.12 4.39 7.05
N HIS A 266 0.63 3.44 6.53
CA HIS A 266 2.00 3.22 6.97
C HIS A 266 3.01 4.16 6.28
N PHE A 267 3.67 5.02 7.07
CA PHE A 267 4.65 6.00 6.61
C PHE A 267 5.99 5.91 7.39
N ASP A 268 7.04 6.52 6.83
CA ASP A 268 8.34 6.70 7.49
C ASP A 268 8.16 7.48 8.79
N ARG A 269 8.60 6.90 9.92
CA ARG A 269 8.38 7.47 11.25
C ARG A 269 9.57 7.30 12.17
N TYR A 270 9.56 8.05 13.26
CA TYR A 270 10.51 7.91 14.35
C TYR A 270 10.37 6.54 15.04
N VAL A 271 11.50 5.88 15.32
CA VAL A 271 11.52 4.62 16.07
C VAL A 271 12.12 4.87 17.46
N LYS A 272 11.25 5.03 18.46
CA LYS A 272 11.63 5.31 19.86
C LYS A 272 12.51 4.23 20.47
N CYS A 273 12.39 2.97 20.03
CA CYS A 273 13.03 1.85 20.72
C CYS A 273 14.54 1.66 20.48
N CYS A 274 15.19 2.40 19.57
CA CYS A 274 16.61 2.10 19.25
C CYS A 274 17.58 3.28 19.02
N SER A 275 17.14 4.50 18.70
CA SER A 275 18.07 5.65 18.60
C SER A 275 17.44 7.03 18.63
N GLY A 276 16.10 7.15 18.61
CA GLY A 276 15.43 8.44 18.43
C GLY A 276 15.56 9.00 17.00
N GLU A 277 16.17 8.25 16.09
CA GLU A 277 16.31 8.61 14.69
C GLU A 277 15.11 8.11 13.87
N ARG A 278 14.85 8.77 12.74
CA ARG A 278 13.89 8.28 11.75
C ARG A 278 14.49 7.09 11.03
N ILE A 279 13.76 5.99 11.01
CA ILE A 279 14.14 4.81 10.24
C ILE A 279 13.15 4.72 9.09
N ASN A 280 13.66 4.89 7.87
CA ASN A 280 12.88 4.74 6.65
C ASN A 280 12.46 3.29 6.48
N ARG A 281 11.35 2.96 7.17
CA ARG A 281 10.70 1.67 7.06
C ARG A 281 9.77 1.71 5.85
N PHE A 282 9.05 2.79 5.59
CA PHE A 282 8.08 2.86 4.48
C PHE A 282 8.46 3.97 3.51
N ASN A 283 8.09 3.80 2.24
CA ASN A 283 8.45 4.75 1.17
C ASN A 283 7.56 6.00 1.14
N TYR A 284 6.72 6.21 2.14
CA TYR A 284 5.73 7.28 2.19
C TYR A 284 5.95 8.19 3.39
N THR A 285 5.60 9.46 3.25
CA THR A 285 5.65 10.47 4.31
C THR A 285 4.27 10.64 4.95
N TYR A 286 4.22 11.23 6.15
CA TYR A 286 2.94 11.58 6.79
C TYR A 286 2.08 12.51 5.91
N ALA A 287 2.70 13.50 5.26
CA ALA A 287 2.01 14.42 4.37
C ALA A 287 1.32 13.68 3.21
N GLN A 288 2.00 12.72 2.59
CA GLN A 288 1.40 11.90 1.53
C GLN A 288 0.21 11.06 2.03
N CYS A 289 0.27 10.55 3.26
CA CYS A 289 -0.88 9.88 3.87
C CYS A 289 -2.04 10.87 4.08
N TYR A 290 -1.77 12.04 4.66
CA TYR A 290 -2.78 13.09 4.87
C TYR A 290 -3.45 13.53 3.57
N ASP A 291 -2.67 13.75 2.52
CA ASP A 291 -3.17 14.12 1.19
C ASP A 291 -4.07 13.01 0.63
N LEU A 292 -3.68 11.74 0.78
CA LEU A 292 -4.51 10.61 0.37
C LEU A 292 -5.87 10.59 1.07
N PHE A 293 -5.91 10.79 2.39
CA PHE A 293 -7.18 10.87 3.14
C PHE A 293 -8.03 12.07 2.70
N SER A 294 -7.39 13.22 2.47
CA SER A 294 -8.06 14.43 2.02
C SER A 294 -8.69 14.23 0.64
N GLU A 295 -7.93 13.70 -0.32
CA GLU A 295 -8.42 13.39 -1.67
C GLU A 295 -9.59 12.39 -1.63
N LEU A 296 -9.50 11.34 -0.81
CA LEU A 296 -10.60 10.38 -0.64
C LEU A 296 -11.89 11.06 -0.13
N ARG A 297 -11.79 11.95 0.86
CA ARG A 297 -12.95 12.71 1.37
C ARG A 297 -13.53 13.65 0.32
N GLU A 298 -12.69 14.34 -0.46
CA GLU A 298 -13.13 15.19 -1.58
C GLU A 298 -13.88 14.39 -2.66
N MET A 299 -13.41 13.17 -2.91
CA MET A 299 -14.04 12.20 -3.81
C MET A 299 -15.35 11.60 -3.28
N GLY A 300 -15.72 11.88 -2.04
CA GLY A 300 -16.96 11.41 -1.43
C GLY A 300 -16.86 10.07 -0.72
N VAL A 301 -15.65 9.65 -0.32
CA VAL A 301 -15.41 8.47 0.49
C VAL A 301 -15.48 8.86 1.98
N VAL A 302 -16.23 8.10 2.76
CA VAL A 302 -16.22 8.21 4.23
C VAL A 302 -15.00 7.41 4.70
N VAL A 303 -13.92 8.13 5.01
CA VAL A 303 -12.66 7.52 5.44
C VAL A 303 -12.19 8.10 6.78
N HIS A 304 -11.69 7.21 7.63
CA HIS A 304 -11.18 7.48 8.96
C HIS A 304 -9.70 7.09 9.03
N GLN A 305 -8.89 7.94 9.68
CA GLN A 305 -7.52 7.59 10.03
C GLN A 305 -7.54 6.57 11.17
N TRP A 306 -6.91 5.42 10.93
CA TRP A 306 -6.77 4.32 11.89
C TRP A 306 -5.33 4.19 12.37
N TRP A 307 -5.11 3.63 13.58
CA TRP A 307 -3.82 3.60 14.26
C TRP A 307 -3.61 2.38 15.16
#